data_AF-A0A7J8I8K4-F1
#
_entry.id   AF-A0A7J8I8K4-F1
#
_cell.length_a   1.000
_cell.length_b   1.000
_cell.length_c   1.000
_cell.angle_alpha   90.00
_cell.angle_beta   90.00
_cell.angle_gamma   90.00
#
_symmetry.space_group_name_H-M   'P 1'
#
loop_
_entity.id
_entity.type
_entity.pdbx_description
1 polymer ?
#
loop_
_entity_poly.entity_id
_entity_poly.type
_entity_poly.pdbx_seq_one_letter_code
_entity_poly.pdbx_strand_id
1 'polypeptide(L)'
;MRNRCRIWHRGPCIIYNEDNSIIKAFRNMPGITLLNISKLNILKLVPGGHKGRFCIWTERAFHKLDDLYGTWCKATSLKRNYNLPMHKMLNIDFSRVLKSPEIQRALRAPCKKIHHEVLKKDQLKNLRTMLKLIPYAKTTCRYTILCQAENHELQVDKATASLEAKLDEKGVPVKKTVVRKEGKKAVGIKKQKSHWWEKGCSYQETNN
;
A
#
# COMPACT_ATOMS: atom_id res chain seq x y z
N MET A 1 29.18 -29.02 -30.74
CA MET A 1 30.58 -28.54 -30.70
C MET A 1 30.74 -27.28 -31.57
N ARG A 2 30.94 -26.08 -30.99
CA ARG A 2 31.08 -24.79 -31.74
C ARG A 2 32.24 -23.90 -31.24
N ASN A 3 33.28 -24.48 -30.63
CA ASN A 3 34.47 -23.76 -30.12
C ASN A 3 34.17 -22.57 -29.19
N ARG A 4 33.15 -22.68 -28.32
CA ARG A 4 32.78 -21.68 -27.29
C ARG A 4 32.55 -22.35 -25.93
N CYS A 5 33.55 -23.10 -25.48
CA CYS A 5 33.40 -23.96 -24.30
C CYS A 5 33.60 -23.22 -22.97
N ARG A 6 34.32 -22.09 -22.97
CA ARG A 6 34.67 -21.35 -21.74
C ARG A 6 34.09 -19.95 -21.73
N ILE A 7 33.50 -19.57 -20.61
CA ILE A 7 32.90 -18.25 -20.37
C ILE A 7 33.68 -17.59 -19.24
N TRP A 8 33.95 -16.29 -19.39
CA TRP A 8 34.63 -15.48 -18.40
C TRP A 8 33.86 -14.17 -18.20
N HIS A 9 33.88 -13.67 -16.96
CA HIS A 9 33.37 -12.33 -16.68
C HIS A 9 34.28 -11.27 -17.31
N ARG A 10 33.68 -10.15 -17.72
CA ARG A 10 34.43 -8.99 -18.22
C ARG A 10 34.95 -8.21 -17.03
N GLY A 11 36.27 -8.06 -16.96
CA GLY A 11 36.97 -7.29 -15.95
C GLY A 11 37.10 -5.81 -16.32
N PRO A 12 38.05 -5.09 -15.71
CA PRO A 12 38.27 -3.67 -16.00
C PRO A 12 38.68 -3.44 -17.45
N CYS A 13 38.38 -2.23 -17.93
CA CYS A 13 38.85 -1.73 -19.21
C CYS A 13 39.96 -0.70 -18.99
N ILE A 14 41.14 -0.92 -19.57
CA ILE A 14 42.25 0.04 -19.50
C ILE A 14 42.29 0.83 -20.79
N ILE A 15 42.24 2.16 -20.68
CA ILE A 15 42.22 3.08 -21.81
C ILE A 15 43.52 3.89 -21.86
N TYR A 16 44.20 3.79 -22.99
CA TYR A 16 45.51 4.38 -23.22
C TYR A 16 45.56 5.15 -24.55
N ASN A 17 46.58 5.99 -24.71
CA ASN A 17 46.82 6.74 -25.95
C ASN A 17 47.91 6.09 -26.81
N GLU A 18 49.09 5.88 -26.23
CA GLU A 18 50.26 5.31 -26.88
C GLU A 18 50.59 3.92 -26.33
N ASP A 19 51.05 3.04 -27.22
CA ASP A 19 51.36 1.64 -26.94
C ASP A 19 52.78 1.48 -26.36
N ASN A 20 53.00 1.97 -25.14
CA ASN A 20 54.27 1.81 -24.41
C ASN A 20 54.34 0.44 -23.73
N SER A 21 54.33 -0.64 -24.53
CA SER A 21 54.32 -2.05 -24.09
C SER A 21 53.17 -2.48 -23.14
N ILE A 22 52.20 -1.60 -22.88
CA ILE A 22 50.97 -1.85 -22.10
C ILE A 22 50.22 -3.09 -22.61
N ILE A 23 50.10 -3.26 -23.93
CA ILE A 23 49.44 -4.43 -24.51
C ILE A 23 50.12 -5.73 -24.08
N LYS A 24 51.45 -5.78 -24.12
CA LYS A 24 52.19 -6.98 -23.77
C LYS A 24 52.05 -7.31 -22.29
N ALA A 25 52.02 -6.29 -21.42
CA ALA A 25 51.86 -6.45 -19.98
C ALA A 25 50.48 -7.00 -19.61
N PHE A 26 49.40 -6.44 -20.16
CA PHE A 26 48.04 -6.75 -19.70
C PHE A 26 47.30 -7.81 -20.51
N ARG A 27 47.79 -8.21 -21.71
CA ARG A 27 47.08 -9.20 -22.56
C ARG A 27 46.92 -10.59 -21.94
N ASN A 28 47.82 -10.97 -21.02
CA ASN A 28 47.78 -12.30 -20.40
C ASN A 28 46.84 -12.35 -19.19
N MET A 29 46.33 -11.21 -18.74
CA MET A 29 45.41 -11.16 -17.62
C MET A 29 43.98 -11.44 -18.11
N PRO A 30 43.30 -12.50 -17.62
CA PRO A 30 41.97 -12.85 -18.08
C PRO A 30 40.95 -11.78 -17.67
N GLY A 31 39.99 -11.51 -18.55
CA GLY A 31 38.90 -10.56 -18.30
C GLY A 31 39.25 -9.08 -18.53
N ILE A 32 40.52 -8.69 -18.49
CA ILE A 32 40.96 -7.32 -18.79
C ILE A 32 40.81 -7.03 -20.28
N THR A 33 40.37 -5.82 -20.62
CA THR A 33 40.35 -5.37 -22.02
C THR A 33 41.10 -4.06 -22.18
N LEU A 34 41.88 -3.99 -23.24
CA LEU A 34 42.63 -2.80 -23.63
C LEU A 34 41.89 -2.04 -24.73
N LEU A 35 41.87 -0.72 -24.61
CA LEU A 35 41.29 0.19 -25.60
C LEU A 35 42.20 1.38 -25.84
N ASN A 36 42.37 1.74 -27.12
CA ASN A 36 43.00 3.00 -27.48
C ASN A 36 41.94 4.11 -27.50
N ILE A 37 42.27 5.27 -26.95
CA ILE A 37 41.40 6.44 -26.88
C ILE A 37 40.94 6.97 -28.25
N SER A 38 41.79 6.90 -29.28
CA SER A 38 41.39 7.29 -30.64
C SER A 38 40.39 6.31 -31.25
N LYS A 39 40.32 5.07 -30.74
CA LYS A 39 39.52 3.95 -31.28
C LYS A 39 38.66 3.31 -30.19
N LEU A 40 37.89 4.12 -29.48
CA LEU A 40 36.94 3.64 -28.47
C LEU A 40 35.82 2.81 -29.13
N ASN A 41 35.59 1.61 -28.59
CA ASN A 41 34.56 0.69 -29.09
C ASN A 41 33.44 0.52 -28.07
N ILE A 42 32.21 0.78 -28.51
CA ILE A 42 30.99 0.67 -27.70
C ILE A 42 30.79 -0.77 -27.20
N LEU A 43 31.06 -1.79 -28.00
CA LEU A 43 30.87 -3.21 -27.62
C LEU A 43 31.77 -3.62 -26.45
N LYS A 44 32.94 -2.98 -26.34
CA LYS A 44 33.87 -3.22 -25.24
C LYS A 44 33.54 -2.34 -24.04
N LEU A 45 33.15 -1.08 -24.23
CA LEU A 45 32.76 -0.20 -23.11
C LEU A 45 31.44 -0.63 -22.46
N VAL A 46 30.51 -1.13 -23.25
CA VAL A 46 29.13 -1.48 -22.86
C VAL A 46 28.86 -2.95 -23.24
N PRO A 47 29.50 -3.91 -22.55
CA PRO A 47 29.30 -5.33 -22.85
C PRO A 47 27.84 -5.71 -22.57
N GLY A 48 27.19 -6.36 -23.54
CA GLY A 48 25.79 -6.78 -23.41
C GLY A 48 24.79 -5.62 -23.27
N GLY A 49 25.15 -4.39 -23.65
CA GLY A 49 24.23 -3.23 -23.59
C GLY A 49 24.11 -2.54 -22.23
N HIS A 50 24.90 -2.96 -21.23
CA HIS A 50 24.87 -2.37 -19.89
C HIS A 50 25.94 -1.28 -19.75
N LYS A 51 25.52 -0.06 -19.36
CA LYS A 51 26.42 1.08 -19.10
C LYS A 51 27.13 0.91 -17.75
N GLY A 52 28.25 1.60 -17.54
CA GLY A 52 28.95 1.62 -16.25
C GLY A 52 30.02 0.54 -16.06
N ARG A 53 30.74 0.17 -17.13
CA ARG A 53 31.91 -0.69 -17.01
C ARG A 53 33.06 0.05 -16.30
N PHE A 54 33.73 -0.62 -15.37
CA PHE A 54 34.88 -0.05 -14.66
C PHE A 54 36.04 0.22 -15.65
N CYS A 55 36.38 1.50 -15.81
CA CYS A 55 37.39 1.97 -16.76
C CYS A 55 38.55 2.64 -16.00
N ILE A 56 39.77 2.24 -16.33
CA ILE A 56 41.02 2.81 -15.82
C ILE A 56 41.64 3.63 -16.93
N TRP A 57 41.91 4.90 -16.66
CA TRP A 57 42.44 5.86 -17.61
C TRP A 57 43.89 6.19 -17.30
N THR A 58 44.73 6.21 -18.35
CA THR A 58 46.05 6.86 -18.25
C THR A 58 45.89 8.37 -18.37
N GLU A 59 46.75 9.14 -17.72
CA GLU A 59 46.72 10.62 -17.71
C GLU A 59 46.62 11.21 -19.13
N ARG A 60 47.51 10.78 -20.03
CA ARG A 60 47.54 11.27 -21.42
C ARG A 60 46.28 10.90 -22.21
N ALA A 61 45.68 9.74 -21.93
CA ALA A 61 44.41 9.38 -22.55
C ALA A 61 43.26 10.24 -22.02
N PHE A 62 43.31 10.63 -20.75
CA PHE A 62 42.31 11.49 -20.14
C PHE A 62 42.34 12.91 -20.72
N HIS A 63 43.52 13.51 -20.87
CA HIS A 63 43.65 14.83 -21.49
C HIS A 63 43.18 14.85 -22.95
N LYS A 64 43.48 13.79 -23.73
CA LYS A 64 43.09 13.69 -25.13
C LYS A 64 41.58 13.58 -25.36
N LEU A 65 40.78 13.30 -24.32
CA LEU A 65 39.31 13.30 -24.44
C LEU A 65 38.77 14.69 -24.78
N ASP A 66 39.34 15.74 -24.20
CA ASP A 66 38.92 17.12 -24.44
C ASP A 66 39.19 17.50 -25.90
N ASP A 67 40.34 17.11 -26.45
CA ASP A 67 40.65 17.34 -27.88
C ASP A 67 39.75 16.51 -28.82
N LEU A 68 39.35 15.30 -28.41
CA LEU A 68 38.54 14.39 -29.22
C LEU A 68 37.07 14.76 -29.27
N TYR A 69 36.49 15.13 -28.13
CA TYR A 69 35.05 15.37 -28.00
C TYR A 69 34.73 16.85 -27.78
N GLY A 70 35.61 17.61 -27.13
CA GLY A 70 35.40 19.00 -26.78
C GLY A 70 34.49 19.18 -25.56
N THR A 71 34.05 20.42 -25.37
CA THR A 71 33.03 20.80 -24.37
C THR A 71 31.82 21.38 -25.10
N TRP A 72 30.74 21.68 -24.38
CA TRP A 72 29.58 22.35 -25.01
C TRP A 72 29.94 23.73 -25.61
N CYS A 73 30.97 24.41 -25.07
CA CYS A 73 31.41 25.72 -25.54
C CYS A 73 32.53 25.65 -26.58
N LYS A 74 33.42 24.64 -26.51
CA LYS A 74 34.56 24.48 -27.41
C LYS A 74 34.36 23.28 -28.32
N ALA A 75 34.32 23.52 -29.62
CA ALA A 75 34.28 22.45 -30.61
C ALA A 75 35.53 21.56 -30.53
N THR A 76 35.38 20.30 -30.93
CA THR A 76 36.47 19.31 -31.00
C THR A 76 37.49 19.67 -32.08
N SER A 77 38.76 19.43 -31.77
CA SER A 77 39.89 19.66 -32.69
C SER A 77 40.06 18.51 -33.68
N LEU A 78 39.75 17.27 -33.25
CA LEU A 78 40.08 16.06 -34.00
C LEU A 78 38.93 15.53 -34.87
N LYS A 79 37.67 15.71 -34.44
CA LYS A 79 36.50 15.21 -35.18
C LYS A 79 35.83 16.34 -35.94
N ARG A 80 35.65 16.15 -37.25
CA ARG A 80 34.95 17.13 -38.09
C ARG A 80 33.45 17.12 -37.79
N ASN A 81 32.87 18.30 -37.68
CA ASN A 81 31.42 18.53 -37.54
C ASN A 81 30.76 17.71 -36.42
N TYR A 82 31.47 17.51 -35.32
CA TYR A 82 30.95 16.84 -34.14
C TYR A 82 30.83 17.85 -32.99
N ASN A 83 29.76 17.76 -32.20
CA ASN A 83 29.61 18.48 -30.95
C ASN A 83 28.90 17.59 -29.93
N LEU A 84 29.04 17.89 -28.63
CA LEU A 84 28.33 17.16 -27.59
C LEU A 84 26.81 17.38 -27.73
N PRO A 85 26.01 16.34 -27.49
CA PRO A 85 24.56 16.49 -27.46
C PRO A 85 24.16 17.42 -26.32
N MET A 86 23.17 18.28 -26.59
CA MET A 86 22.56 19.11 -25.56
C MET A 86 21.73 18.24 -24.60
N HIS A 87 21.87 18.48 -23.31
CA HIS A 87 21.02 17.85 -22.31
C HIS A 87 19.59 18.37 -22.48
N LYS A 88 18.58 17.49 -22.34
CA LYS A 88 17.17 17.92 -22.41
C LYS A 88 16.72 18.70 -21.18
N MET A 89 17.34 18.42 -20.03
CA MET A 89 17.07 19.08 -18.75
C MET A 89 18.41 19.41 -18.10
N LEU A 90 18.54 20.65 -17.61
CA LEU A 90 19.74 21.12 -16.89
C LEU A 90 19.89 20.40 -15.54
N ASN A 91 18.83 20.41 -14.74
CA ASN A 91 18.80 19.79 -13.42
C ASN A 91 18.16 18.39 -13.49
N ILE A 92 18.92 17.36 -13.11
CA ILE A 92 18.45 15.96 -13.09
C ILE A 92 17.79 15.61 -11.74
N ASP A 93 18.14 16.30 -10.66
CA ASP A 93 17.58 16.02 -9.33
C ASP A 93 16.15 16.55 -9.21
N PHE A 94 15.20 15.73 -9.65
CA PHE A 94 13.78 15.97 -9.51
C PHE A 94 13.34 16.09 -8.05
N SER A 95 14.00 15.38 -7.12
CA SER A 95 13.59 15.39 -5.73
C SER A 95 13.81 16.76 -5.10
N ARG A 96 14.92 17.43 -5.44
CA ARG A 96 15.21 18.81 -5.05
C ARG A 96 14.24 19.78 -5.71
N VAL A 97 14.02 19.63 -7.02
CA VAL A 97 13.10 20.50 -7.77
C VAL A 97 11.69 20.42 -7.19
N LEU A 98 11.15 19.21 -6.98
CA LEU A 98 9.81 19.02 -6.43
C LEU A 98 9.66 19.59 -5.02
N LYS A 99 10.71 19.52 -4.20
CA LYS A 99 10.72 20.04 -2.82
C LYS A 99 11.06 21.52 -2.72
N SER A 100 11.29 22.20 -3.85
CA SER A 100 11.66 23.61 -3.83
C SER A 100 10.50 24.48 -3.34
N PRO A 101 10.76 25.57 -2.60
CA PRO A 101 9.70 26.40 -2.01
C PRO A 101 8.84 27.08 -3.07
N GLU A 102 9.39 27.34 -4.26
CA GLU A 102 8.68 27.95 -5.38
C GLU A 102 7.56 27.04 -5.87
N ILE A 103 7.84 25.73 -6.02
CA ILE A 103 6.84 24.75 -6.42
C ILE A 103 5.88 24.50 -5.26
N GLN A 104 6.39 24.24 -4.05
CA GLN A 104 5.55 23.90 -2.90
C GLN A 104 4.58 25.02 -2.51
N ARG A 105 4.94 26.29 -2.71
CA ARG A 105 4.04 27.44 -2.50
C ARG A 105 2.86 27.46 -3.47
N ALA A 106 3.04 26.97 -4.69
CA ALA A 106 2.00 26.94 -5.71
C ALA A 106 1.11 25.68 -5.65
N LEU A 107 1.56 24.63 -4.95
CA LEU A 107 0.85 23.36 -4.88
C LEU A 107 -0.33 23.40 -3.90
N ARG A 108 -1.37 22.64 -4.23
CA ARG A 108 -2.50 22.36 -3.33
C ARG A 108 -2.15 21.23 -2.36
N ALA A 109 -2.89 21.15 -1.25
CA ALA A 109 -2.76 20.05 -0.30
C ALA A 109 -3.04 18.70 -0.99
N PRO A 110 -2.23 17.65 -0.72
CA PRO A 110 -2.39 16.36 -1.37
C PRO A 110 -3.60 15.59 -0.84
N CYS A 111 -4.46 15.09 -1.74
CA CYS A 111 -5.57 14.19 -1.41
C CYS A 111 -5.06 12.74 -1.26
N LYS A 112 -4.69 12.33 -0.04
CA LYS A 112 -4.17 10.97 0.23
C LYS A 112 -5.25 9.95 0.59
N LYS A 113 -6.53 10.33 0.56
CA LYS A 113 -7.64 9.44 0.93
C LYS A 113 -7.91 8.45 -0.21
N ILE A 114 -7.61 7.18 0.04
CA ILE A 114 -7.94 6.09 -0.87
C ILE A 114 -9.41 5.71 -0.63
N HIS A 115 -10.24 5.84 -1.66
CA HIS A 115 -11.63 5.38 -1.62
C HIS A 115 -11.67 3.93 -2.08
N HIS A 116 -11.93 3.02 -1.15
CA HIS A 116 -12.19 1.63 -1.48
C HIS A 116 -13.65 1.44 -1.86
N GLU A 117 -13.90 0.47 -2.74
CA GLU A 117 -15.27 0.05 -3.04
C GLU A 117 -15.93 -0.49 -1.76
N VAL A 118 -17.10 0.05 -1.44
CA VAL A 118 -17.85 -0.35 -0.25
C VAL A 118 -18.85 -1.42 -0.68
N LEU A 119 -18.72 -2.63 -0.10
CA LEU A 119 -19.70 -3.68 -0.28
C LEU A 119 -21.08 -3.20 0.15
N LYS A 120 -22.04 -3.22 -0.79
CA LYS A 120 -23.44 -2.86 -0.53
C LYS A 120 -24.07 -3.96 0.31
N LYS A 121 -24.22 -3.70 1.61
CA LYS A 121 -24.94 -4.60 2.53
C LYS A 121 -26.44 -4.48 2.31
N ASP A 122 -27.13 -5.61 2.28
CA ASP A 122 -28.60 -5.66 2.26
C ASP A 122 -29.17 -4.98 3.51
N GLN A 123 -30.13 -4.07 3.32
CA GLN A 123 -30.68 -3.20 4.34
C GLN A 123 -31.65 -3.95 5.25
N LEU A 124 -32.48 -4.82 4.68
CA LEU A 124 -33.47 -5.58 5.44
C LEU A 124 -32.79 -6.63 6.33
N LYS A 125 -31.63 -7.12 5.89
CA LYS A 125 -30.82 -8.08 6.65
C LYS A 125 -29.85 -7.39 7.63
N ASN A 126 -29.42 -6.15 7.36
CA ASN A 126 -28.46 -5.43 8.21
C ASN A 126 -29.06 -4.18 8.84
N LEU A 127 -29.44 -4.29 10.12
CA LEU A 127 -30.02 -3.20 10.90
C LEU A 127 -29.17 -1.92 10.89
N ARG A 128 -27.84 -2.01 10.98
CA ARG A 128 -26.97 -0.80 11.00
C ARG A 128 -27.02 -0.05 9.67
N THR A 129 -27.05 -0.78 8.56
CA THR A 129 -27.22 -0.19 7.23
C THR A 129 -28.61 0.43 7.09
N MET A 130 -29.66 -0.26 7.55
CA MET A 130 -31.02 0.28 7.57
C MET A 130 -31.11 1.57 8.37
N LEU A 131 -30.55 1.62 9.58
CA LEU A 131 -30.60 2.79 10.44
C LEU A 131 -29.75 3.95 9.92
N LYS A 132 -28.62 3.66 9.25
CA LYS A 132 -27.80 4.68 8.59
C LYS A 132 -28.58 5.38 7.47
N LEU A 133 -29.49 4.68 6.81
CA LEU A 133 -30.28 5.20 5.69
C LEU A 133 -31.63 5.77 6.15
N ILE A 134 -32.32 5.07 7.06
CA ILE A 134 -33.66 5.37 7.54
C ILE A 134 -33.66 5.33 9.08
N PRO A 135 -33.43 6.47 9.76
CA PRO A 135 -33.35 6.51 11.22
C PRO A 135 -34.68 6.15 11.91
N TYR A 136 -35.82 6.47 11.28
CA TYR A 136 -37.17 6.18 11.80
C TYR A 136 -37.49 4.67 11.88
N ALA A 137 -36.74 3.82 11.16
CA ALA A 137 -36.96 2.39 11.23
C ALA A 137 -36.72 1.82 12.66
N LYS A 138 -35.91 2.50 13.49
CA LYS A 138 -35.70 2.15 14.90
C LYS A 138 -36.97 2.30 15.73
N THR A 139 -37.67 3.42 15.57
CA THR A 139 -38.89 3.72 16.33
C THR A 139 -40.02 2.79 15.90
N THR A 140 -40.18 2.57 14.59
CA THR A 140 -41.18 1.63 14.07
C THR A 140 -40.92 0.21 14.58
N CYS A 141 -39.68 -0.28 14.49
CA CYS A 141 -39.32 -1.61 14.98
C CYS A 141 -39.60 -1.75 16.49
N ARG A 142 -39.27 -0.74 17.30
CA ARG A 142 -39.57 -0.73 18.74
C ARG A 142 -41.08 -0.79 19.01
N TYR A 143 -41.87 0.04 18.32
CA TYR A 143 -43.33 0.05 18.46
C TYR A 143 -43.92 -1.30 18.09
N THR A 144 -43.48 -1.90 16.96
CA THR A 144 -43.97 -3.21 16.53
C THR A 144 -43.63 -4.33 17.52
N ILE A 145 -42.45 -4.31 18.14
CA ILE A 145 -42.06 -5.30 19.14
C ILE A 145 -42.94 -5.19 20.39
N LEU A 146 -43.22 -3.97 20.85
CA LEU A 146 -44.10 -3.72 22.00
C LEU A 146 -45.52 -4.24 21.72
N CYS A 147 -46.11 -3.85 20.58
CA CYS A 147 -47.44 -4.31 20.21
C CYS A 147 -47.52 -5.84 20.02
N GLN A 148 -46.46 -6.49 19.50
CA GLN A 148 -46.43 -7.95 19.36
C GLN A 148 -46.34 -8.67 20.71
N ALA A 149 -45.55 -8.16 21.65
CA ALA A 149 -45.45 -8.71 22.99
C ALA A 149 -46.80 -8.63 23.73
N GLU A 150 -47.45 -7.46 23.70
CA GLU A 150 -48.78 -7.24 24.27
C GLU A 150 -49.81 -8.22 23.68
N ASN A 151 -49.83 -8.38 22.37
CA ASN A 151 -50.77 -9.30 21.70
C ASN A 151 -50.50 -10.78 22.05
N HIS A 152 -49.24 -11.18 22.21
CA HIS A 152 -48.89 -12.54 22.61
C HIS A 152 -49.33 -12.82 24.06
N GLU A 153 -49.12 -11.88 24.98
CA GLU A 153 -49.62 -11.98 26.36
C GLU A 153 -51.14 -12.17 26.38
N LEU A 154 -51.89 -11.35 25.63
CA LEU A 154 -53.35 -11.50 25.53
C LEU A 154 -53.78 -12.86 24.94
N GLN A 155 -53.01 -13.44 24.00
CA GLN A 155 -53.30 -14.76 23.46
C GLN A 155 -53.03 -15.87 24.47
N VAL A 156 -51.94 -15.77 25.24
CA VAL A 156 -51.63 -16.72 26.32
C VAL A 156 -52.72 -16.67 27.38
N ASP A 157 -53.14 -15.49 27.82
CA ASP A 157 -54.21 -15.31 28.83
C ASP A 157 -55.56 -15.88 28.35
N LYS A 158 -55.89 -15.68 27.07
CA LYS A 158 -57.09 -16.29 26.47
C LYS A 158 -56.98 -17.81 26.40
N ALA A 159 -55.80 -18.33 26.04
CA ALA A 159 -55.57 -19.76 25.99
C ALA A 159 -55.65 -20.40 27.38
N THR A 160 -55.10 -19.76 28.42
CA THR A 160 -55.20 -20.22 29.81
C THR A 160 -56.65 -20.18 30.31
N ALA A 161 -57.38 -19.09 30.06
CA ALA A 161 -58.80 -18.99 30.42
C ALA A 161 -59.66 -20.05 29.71
N SER A 162 -59.36 -20.37 28.44
CA SER A 162 -60.05 -21.43 27.70
C SER A 162 -59.73 -22.84 28.20
N LEU A 163 -58.53 -23.06 28.75
CA LEU A 163 -58.15 -24.32 29.40
C LEU A 163 -58.81 -24.46 30.77
N GLU A 164 -58.88 -23.37 31.53
CA GLU A 164 -59.63 -23.31 32.80
C GLU A 164 -61.12 -23.62 32.57
N ALA A 165 -61.76 -23.00 31.58
CA ALA A 165 -63.15 -23.28 31.23
C ALA A 165 -63.40 -24.75 30.78
N LYS A 166 -62.43 -25.36 30.08
CA LYS A 166 -62.50 -26.79 29.71
C LYS A 166 -62.31 -27.75 30.89
N LEU A 167 -61.61 -27.32 31.94
CA LEU A 167 -61.50 -28.08 33.20
C LEU A 167 -62.82 -28.01 33.98
N ASP A 168 -63.60 -26.93 33.83
CA ASP A 168 -64.90 -26.76 34.48
C ASP A 168 -66.04 -27.56 33.80
N GLU A 169 -65.98 -27.79 32.48
CA GLU A 169 -66.99 -28.60 31.76
C GLU A 169 -66.82 -30.13 31.92
N LYS A 170 -65.60 -30.62 32.18
CA LYS A 170 -65.36 -32.03 32.53
C LYS A 170 -65.45 -32.20 34.05
N GLY A 171 -66.67 -32.36 34.56
CA GLY A 171 -66.95 -32.61 35.97
C GLY A 171 -66.25 -33.85 36.53
N VAL A 172 -65.01 -33.70 36.99
CA VAL A 172 -64.38 -34.52 38.04
C VAL A 172 -63.59 -33.56 38.94
N PRO A 173 -63.92 -33.48 40.24
CA PRO A 173 -63.09 -32.73 41.18
C PRO A 173 -61.87 -33.58 41.52
N VAL A 174 -60.67 -32.99 41.58
CA VAL A 174 -59.69 -33.21 42.67
C VAL A 174 -58.45 -32.29 42.52
N LYS A 175 -58.21 -31.59 43.63
CA LYS A 175 -56.97 -31.00 44.21
C LYS A 175 -56.16 -29.96 43.41
N LYS A 176 -56.21 -28.75 43.97
CA LYS A 176 -55.18 -27.68 43.96
C LYS A 176 -53.76 -28.24 43.82
N THR A 177 -53.01 -27.72 42.85
CA THR A 177 -51.75 -26.99 43.06
C THR A 177 -51.22 -26.48 41.72
N VAL A 178 -51.30 -25.18 41.42
CA VAL A 178 -50.11 -24.39 41.05
C VAL A 178 -50.28 -22.99 41.62
N VAL A 179 -49.33 -22.65 42.47
CA VAL A 179 -49.24 -21.44 43.26
C VAL A 179 -49.07 -20.22 42.35
N ARG A 180 -49.92 -19.20 42.56
CA ARG A 180 -49.58 -17.79 42.30
C ARG A 180 -48.28 -17.51 43.07
N LYS A 181 -47.13 -17.51 42.39
CA LYS A 181 -45.90 -16.94 42.97
C LYS A 181 -45.89 -15.46 42.65
N GLU A 182 -46.53 -14.68 43.52
CA GLU A 182 -46.02 -13.35 43.77
C GLU A 182 -44.58 -13.43 44.28
N GLY A 183 -43.81 -12.42 43.89
CA GLY A 183 -42.35 -12.36 43.88
C GLY A 183 -41.61 -13.05 45.03
N LYS A 184 -40.57 -13.79 44.66
CA LYS A 184 -39.35 -13.82 45.47
C LYS A 184 -38.38 -12.79 44.89
N LYS A 185 -38.24 -11.66 45.60
CA LYS A 185 -36.97 -10.95 45.67
C LYS A 185 -35.91 -11.95 46.15
N ALA A 186 -34.89 -12.20 45.34
CA ALA A 186 -33.63 -12.76 45.79
C ALA A 186 -32.50 -12.04 45.05
N VAL A 187 -31.83 -11.21 45.83
CA VAL A 187 -30.56 -10.57 45.55
C VAL A 187 -29.49 -11.62 45.22
N GLY A 188 -28.67 -11.33 44.21
CA GLY A 188 -27.24 -11.59 44.26
C GLY A 188 -26.71 -12.87 43.59
N ILE A 189 -26.41 -12.79 42.29
CA ILE A 189 -25.20 -13.43 41.75
C ILE A 189 -24.36 -12.37 41.05
N LYS A 190 -23.30 -11.99 41.77
CA LYS A 190 -21.96 -11.62 41.32
C LYS A 190 -21.84 -11.00 39.94
N LYS A 191 -21.57 -9.69 39.96
CA LYS A 191 -20.43 -9.03 39.32
C LYS A 191 -19.47 -10.02 38.61
N GLN A 192 -19.81 -10.42 37.38
CA GLN A 192 -18.81 -10.78 36.37
C GLN A 192 -18.70 -9.59 35.44
N LYS A 193 -17.51 -8.99 35.47
CA LYS A 193 -17.06 -7.87 34.67
C LYS A 193 -17.51 -8.02 33.21
N SER A 194 -18.43 -7.18 32.74
CA SER A 194 -18.36 -6.68 31.37
C SER A 194 -17.25 -5.64 31.31
N HIS A 195 -16.02 -6.12 31.49
CA HIS A 195 -14.88 -5.51 30.85
C HIS A 195 -15.19 -5.58 29.35
N TRP A 196 -15.32 -4.41 28.70
CA TRP A 196 -15.19 -4.15 27.25
C TRP A 196 -16.20 -3.23 26.55
N TRP A 197 -17.08 -2.48 27.24
CA TRP A 197 -17.78 -1.36 26.57
C TRP A 197 -17.76 -0.01 27.29
N GLU A 198 -17.26 0.07 28.52
CA GLU A 198 -16.92 1.35 29.17
C GLU A 198 -15.41 1.55 29.19
N LYS A 199 -14.88 2.09 28.08
CA LYS A 199 -13.72 2.99 27.95
C LYS A 199 -13.15 2.86 26.54
N GLY A 200 -13.22 3.95 25.78
CA GLY A 200 -12.42 4.09 24.57
C GLY A 200 -13.00 4.97 23.48
N CYS A 201 -13.36 6.23 23.79
CA CYS A 201 -12.89 7.39 23.02
C CYS A 201 -13.48 8.67 23.62
N SER A 202 -12.84 9.16 24.67
CA SER A 202 -12.66 10.60 24.80
C SER A 202 -11.81 11.06 23.61
N TYR A 203 -12.41 11.76 22.66
CA TYR A 203 -11.64 12.69 21.84
C TYR A 203 -11.99 14.08 22.36
N GLN A 204 -10.98 14.69 23.00
CA GLN A 204 -11.00 16.08 23.38
C GLN A 204 -11.16 16.92 22.12
N GLU A 205 -12.16 17.79 22.12
CA GLU A 205 -12.10 19.02 21.36
C GLU A 205 -11.01 19.89 21.99
N THR A 206 -9.92 20.13 21.26
CA THR A 206 -9.06 21.27 21.50
C THR A 206 -9.12 22.16 20.27
N ASN A 207 -9.80 23.29 20.46
CA ASN A 207 -9.63 24.50 19.67
C ASN A 207 -8.19 25.02 19.86
N ASN A 208 -7.39 24.97 18.80
CA ASN A 208 -6.52 26.04 18.26
C ASN A 208 -5.64 25.46 17.15
#